data_AF-A0AAU7N2G8-F1
#
_entry.id   AF-A0AAU7N2G8-F1
#
_cell.length_a   1.000
_cell.length_b   1.000
_cell.length_c   1.000
_cell.angle_alpha   90.00
_cell.angle_beta   90.00
_cell.angle_gamma   90.00
#
_symmetry.space_group_name_H-M   'P 1'
#
loop_
_entity.id
_entity.type
_entity.pdbx_description
1 polymer ?
#
loop_
_entity_poly.entity_id
_entity_poly.type
_entity_poly.pdbx_seq_one_letter_code
_entity_poly.pdbx_strand_id
1 'polypeptide(L)'
;MKNKIIPYNPKLKEFARQLRKNSTLSEVLLWEKLKQRSMGVQFHRQVPLLEYIVDFYCHELQLAIEIDGVSHDFKYDKDQQREHQLEKVGVHLLRLQDQEVKSNMFSVLMSIKETIAQMQHKDPNLNAEKTPLKSPQGDNSFPKKEKLTHKTIFEKLFSEGKTLKEFPVKLIYLNTSFPDAVPVKVAVVAPKKKFKKAVERNRIKRLLREAYRLNKPLIFNNIEGNYAFIFLYLGKKDPDFRQVEIAMKTLLKAFVNKEFHEKID
;
A
#
# COMPACT_ATOMS: atom_id res chain seq x y z
N MET A 1 -5.51 8.47 8.39
CA MET A 1 -4.51 8.76 9.45
C MET A 1 -3.13 8.20 9.09
N LYS A 2 -2.03 8.80 9.54
CA LYS A 2 -0.68 8.20 9.39
C LYS A 2 -0.60 6.97 10.29
N ASN A 3 -0.20 5.81 9.76
CA ASN A 3 0.02 4.61 10.57
C ASN A 3 1.00 4.93 11.71
N LYS A 4 0.60 4.69 12.95
CA LYS A 4 1.47 4.82 14.12
C LYS A 4 2.62 3.82 13.98
N ILE A 5 3.85 4.32 13.92
CA ILE A 5 5.05 3.48 13.88
C ILE A 5 5.37 3.07 15.30
N ILE A 6 5.24 1.78 15.60
CA ILE A 6 5.65 1.19 16.86
C ILE A 6 7.12 0.77 16.71
N PRO A 7 8.03 1.22 17.60
CA PRO A 7 9.42 0.80 17.55
C PRO A 7 9.52 -0.70 17.81
N TYR A 8 10.57 -1.34 17.30
CA TYR A 8 10.85 -2.75 17.55
C TYR A 8 12.36 -2.97 17.66
N ASN A 9 12.76 -4.00 18.39
CA ASN A 9 14.14 -4.42 18.50
C ASN A 9 14.65 -4.95 17.14
N PRO A 10 15.62 -4.27 16.49
CA PRO A 10 16.09 -4.67 15.16
C PRO A 10 16.65 -6.10 15.09
N LYS A 11 17.12 -6.66 16.22
CA LYS A 11 17.62 -8.05 16.31
C LYS A 11 16.53 -9.08 15.97
N LEU A 12 15.25 -8.75 16.21
CA LEU A 12 14.12 -9.63 15.93
C LEU A 12 13.82 -9.77 14.43
N LYS A 13 14.37 -8.90 13.57
CA LYS A 13 14.08 -8.89 12.14
C LYS A 13 14.48 -10.18 11.43
N GLU A 14 15.64 -10.73 11.78
CA GLU A 14 16.13 -11.99 11.22
C GLU A 14 15.25 -13.16 11.67
N PHE A 15 14.92 -13.19 12.96
CA PHE A 15 14.07 -14.24 13.54
C PHE A 15 12.66 -14.20 12.97
N ALA A 16 12.04 -13.03 12.85
CA ALA A 16 10.76 -12.83 12.17
C ALA A 16 10.79 -13.29 10.70
N ARG A 17 11.93 -13.19 10.01
CA ARG A 17 12.08 -13.71 8.64
C ARG A 17 12.12 -15.24 8.63
N GLN A 18 12.75 -15.87 9.63
CA GLN A 18 12.75 -17.32 9.78
C GLN A 18 11.34 -17.84 10.11
N LEU A 19 10.61 -17.20 11.03
CA LEU A 19 9.23 -17.57 11.38
C LEU A 19 8.27 -17.50 10.18
N ARG A 20 8.45 -16.54 9.26
CA ARG A 20 7.64 -16.48 8.01
C ARG A 20 7.88 -17.66 7.08
N LYS A 21 9.08 -18.25 7.10
CA LYS A 21 9.44 -19.40 6.28
C LYS A 21 9.01 -20.71 6.93
N ASN A 22 9.08 -20.77 8.27
CA ASN A 22 8.82 -21.95 9.07
C ASN A 22 7.53 -21.78 9.89
N SER A 23 6.47 -21.27 9.27
CA SER A 23 5.19 -21.01 9.93
C SER A 23 4.47 -22.30 10.28
N THR A 24 3.73 -22.31 11.38
CA THR A 24 2.88 -23.46 11.75
C THR A 24 1.74 -23.66 10.74
N LEU A 25 1.12 -24.84 10.74
CA LEU A 25 -0.03 -25.13 9.86
C LEU A 25 -1.17 -24.12 10.09
N SER A 26 -1.48 -23.79 11.34
CA SER A 26 -2.54 -22.83 11.69
C SER A 26 -2.24 -21.43 11.17
N GLU A 27 -1.01 -20.96 11.31
CA GLU A 27 -0.58 -19.68 10.73
C GLU A 27 -0.71 -19.67 9.21
N VAL A 28 -0.35 -20.76 8.53
CA VAL A 28 -0.46 -20.87 7.08
C VAL A 28 -1.94 -20.82 6.66
N LEU A 29 -2.79 -21.63 7.30
CA LEU A 29 -4.23 -21.68 7.02
C LEU A 29 -4.90 -20.31 7.24
N LEU A 30 -4.61 -19.65 8.36
CA LEU A 30 -5.18 -18.34 8.65
C LEU A 30 -4.65 -17.27 7.70
N TRP A 31 -3.36 -17.30 7.35
CA TRP A 31 -2.79 -16.34 6.41
C TRP A 31 -3.44 -16.38 5.04
N GLU A 32 -3.73 -17.57 4.53
CA GLU A 32 -4.43 -17.74 3.25
C GLU A 32 -5.79 -17.03 3.25
N LYS A 33 -6.44 -16.94 4.41
CA LYS A 33 -7.71 -16.23 4.60
C LYS A 33 -7.57 -14.74 4.87
N LEU A 34 -6.46 -14.27 5.44
CA LEU A 34 -6.24 -12.86 5.81
C LEU A 34 -5.48 -12.03 4.75
N LYS A 35 -4.71 -12.69 3.87
CA LYS A 35 -3.89 -12.01 2.86
C LYS A 35 -4.74 -11.19 1.89
N GLN A 36 -4.11 -10.23 1.22
CA GLN A 36 -4.73 -9.42 0.16
C GLN A 36 -5.95 -8.59 0.59
N ARG A 37 -6.05 -8.21 1.88
CA ARG A 37 -7.14 -7.38 2.41
C ARG A 37 -8.53 -8.01 2.29
N SER A 38 -8.61 -9.35 2.33
CA SER A 38 -9.86 -10.11 2.32
C SER A 38 -10.86 -9.71 3.42
N MET A 39 -10.37 -9.17 4.54
CA MET A 39 -11.17 -8.68 5.67
C MET A 39 -11.38 -7.16 5.65
N GLY A 40 -11.20 -6.50 4.51
CA GLY A 40 -11.30 -5.03 4.37
C GLY A 40 -10.09 -4.26 4.91
N VAL A 41 -9.27 -4.87 5.78
CA VAL A 41 -8.04 -4.31 6.34
C VAL A 41 -6.80 -5.15 5.99
N GLN A 42 -5.62 -4.55 6.02
CA GLN A 42 -4.37 -5.24 5.70
C GLN A 42 -3.69 -5.85 6.93
N PHE A 43 -3.46 -7.15 6.89
CA PHE A 43 -2.62 -7.87 7.85
C PHE A 43 -1.21 -8.14 7.29
N HIS A 44 -0.24 -8.15 8.19
CA HIS A 44 1.14 -8.54 7.94
C HIS A 44 1.51 -9.68 8.87
N ARG A 45 2.31 -10.64 8.39
CA ARG A 45 2.74 -11.79 9.20
C ARG A 45 4.02 -11.53 9.97
N GLN A 46 4.12 -12.15 11.14
CA GLN A 46 5.31 -12.29 11.97
C GLN A 46 6.00 -10.94 12.17
N VAL A 47 5.26 -9.98 12.74
CA VAL A 47 5.66 -8.57 12.81
C VAL A 47 6.37 -8.29 14.14
N PRO A 48 7.63 -7.82 14.12
CA PRO A 48 8.29 -7.33 15.32
C PRO A 48 7.59 -6.07 15.85
N LEU A 49 7.28 -6.07 17.14
CA LEU A 49 6.70 -4.94 17.89
C LEU A 49 7.36 -4.92 19.28
N LEU A 50 7.98 -3.80 19.64
CA LEU A 50 8.77 -3.69 20.87
C LEU A 50 9.83 -4.81 20.95
N GLU A 51 9.81 -5.61 22.01
CA GLU A 51 10.70 -6.76 22.23
C GLU A 51 10.06 -8.09 21.80
N TYR A 52 8.95 -8.06 21.06
CA TYR A 52 8.14 -9.23 20.72
C TYR A 52 7.90 -9.37 19.22
N ILE A 53 7.45 -10.54 18.79
CA ILE A 53 6.97 -10.80 17.43
C ILE A 53 5.55 -11.35 17.53
N VAL A 54 4.59 -10.70 16.88
CA VAL A 54 3.19 -11.16 16.80
C VAL A 54 2.95 -11.89 15.49
N ASP A 55 2.09 -12.90 15.49
CA ASP A 55 1.86 -13.75 14.31
C ASP A 55 1.22 -12.99 13.15
N PHE A 56 0.24 -12.14 13.45
CA PHE A 56 -0.34 -11.20 12.49
C PHE A 56 -0.55 -9.82 13.10
N TYR A 57 -0.37 -8.78 12.28
CA TYR A 57 -0.59 -7.40 12.70
C TYR A 57 -1.27 -6.56 11.63
N CYS A 58 -2.31 -5.83 12.04
CA CYS A 58 -3.00 -4.83 11.25
C CYS A 58 -2.67 -3.43 11.79
N HIS A 59 -1.82 -2.70 11.06
CA HIS A 59 -1.45 -1.32 11.40
C HIS A 59 -2.65 -0.37 11.42
N GLU A 60 -3.69 -0.65 10.64
CA GLU A 60 -4.83 0.24 10.47
C GLU A 60 -5.75 0.30 11.68
N LEU A 61 -5.78 -0.79 12.46
CA LEU A 61 -6.60 -0.91 13.68
C LEU A 61 -5.72 -1.06 14.92
N GLN A 62 -4.40 -1.10 14.76
CA GLN A 62 -3.46 -1.54 15.80
C GLN A 62 -3.85 -2.90 16.41
N LEU A 63 -4.35 -3.82 15.58
CA LEU A 63 -4.78 -5.15 16.00
C LEU A 63 -3.67 -6.17 15.76
N ALA A 64 -3.19 -6.80 16.82
CA ALA A 64 -2.33 -7.98 16.78
C ALA A 64 -3.19 -9.25 16.95
N ILE A 65 -2.86 -10.30 16.21
CA ILE A 65 -3.45 -11.63 16.35
C ILE A 65 -2.33 -12.61 16.68
N GLU A 66 -2.54 -13.43 17.70
CA GLU A 66 -1.65 -14.53 18.09
C GLU A 66 -2.40 -15.85 18.04
N ILE A 67 -1.76 -16.87 17.49
CA ILE A 67 -2.29 -18.23 17.48
C ILE A 67 -1.65 -18.97 18.64
N ASP A 68 -2.41 -19.13 19.71
CA ASP A 68 -1.95 -19.84 20.90
C ASP A 68 -2.18 -21.35 20.72
N GLY A 69 -1.10 -22.11 20.84
CA GLY A 69 -1.15 -23.56 21.04
C GLY A 69 -1.31 -23.90 22.51
N VAL A 70 -1.66 -25.16 22.80
CA VAL A 70 -1.71 -25.68 24.18
C VAL A 70 -0.29 -25.65 24.76
N SER A 71 0.03 -24.62 25.53
CA SER A 71 1.32 -24.47 26.22
C SER A 71 1.05 -24.60 27.71
N HIS A 72 1.18 -25.82 28.25
CA HIS A 72 1.14 -26.05 29.69
C HIS A 72 2.30 -25.33 30.39
N ASP A 73 1.92 -24.53 31.40
CA ASP A 73 2.65 -24.00 32.56
C ASP A 73 4.00 -23.30 32.33
N PHE A 74 4.26 -22.24 33.11
CA PHE A 74 5.45 -21.35 33.11
C PHE A 74 5.47 -20.10 32.22
N LYS A 75 4.42 -19.78 31.44
CA LYS A 75 4.38 -18.55 30.61
C LYS A 75 3.54 -17.38 31.14
N TYR A 76 2.72 -17.61 32.17
CA TYR A 76 1.66 -16.67 32.57
C TYR A 76 2.14 -15.24 32.87
N ASP A 77 3.22 -15.09 33.65
CA ASP A 77 3.74 -13.76 34.03
C ASP A 77 4.41 -13.02 32.86
N LYS A 78 5.07 -13.75 31.95
CA LYS A 78 5.68 -13.16 30.75
C LYS A 78 4.63 -12.75 29.72
N ASP A 79 3.53 -13.49 29.65
CA ASP A 79 2.42 -13.19 28.76
C ASP A 79 1.63 -11.96 29.22
N GLN A 80 1.36 -11.83 30.53
CA GLN A 80 0.70 -10.63 31.05
C GLN A 80 1.55 -9.37 30.86
N GLN A 81 2.86 -9.45 31.12
CA GLN A 81 3.75 -8.32 30.87
C GLN A 81 3.78 -7.94 29.38
N ARG A 82 3.84 -8.93 28.48
CA ARG A 82 3.81 -8.71 27.03
C ARG A 82 2.53 -8.01 26.59
N GLU A 83 1.38 -8.54 26.99
CA GLU A 83 0.06 -8.00 26.66
C GLU A 83 -0.07 -6.56 27.16
N HIS A 84 0.29 -6.32 28.42
CA HIS A 84 0.28 -4.99 29.00
C HIS A 84 1.19 -3.98 28.26
N GLN A 85 2.39 -4.39 27.81
CA GLN A 85 3.29 -3.52 27.06
C GLN A 85 2.75 -3.18 25.66
N LEU A 86 2.11 -4.14 24.99
CA LEU A 86 1.46 -3.93 23.70
C LEU A 86 0.24 -2.99 23.85
N GLU A 87 -0.59 -3.20 24.86
CA GLU A 87 -1.74 -2.34 25.15
C GLU A 87 -1.32 -0.89 25.46
N LYS A 88 -0.23 -0.68 26.21
CA LYS A 88 0.32 0.66 26.48
C LYS A 88 0.65 1.46 25.24
N VAL A 89 1.09 0.80 24.17
CA VAL A 89 1.38 1.45 22.88
C VAL A 89 0.16 1.51 21.96
N GLY A 90 -1.00 1.06 22.45
CA GLY A 90 -2.29 1.09 21.77
C GLY A 90 -2.53 -0.10 20.86
N VAL A 91 -1.84 -1.23 21.08
CA VAL A 91 -2.08 -2.47 20.33
C VAL A 91 -3.13 -3.29 21.07
N HIS A 92 -4.20 -3.65 20.36
CA HIS A 92 -5.18 -4.61 20.84
C HIS A 92 -4.74 -6.02 20.44
N LEU A 93 -4.77 -6.98 21.37
CA LEU A 93 -4.36 -8.36 21.13
C LEU A 93 -5.60 -9.27 21.04
N LEU A 94 -5.70 -10.05 19.96
CA LEU A 94 -6.69 -11.10 19.78
C LEU A 94 -5.99 -12.45 19.76
N ARG A 95 -6.24 -13.30 20.76
CA ARG A 95 -5.71 -14.66 20.84
C ARG A 95 -6.68 -15.64 20.20
N LEU A 96 -6.18 -16.50 19.33
CA LEU A 96 -6.95 -17.56 18.65
C LEU A 96 -6.38 -18.91 19.03
N GLN A 97 -7.24 -19.87 19.34
CA GLN A 97 -6.80 -21.22 19.67
C GLN A 97 -6.34 -21.96 18.41
N ASP A 98 -5.14 -22.53 18.45
CA ASP A 98 -4.55 -23.30 17.35
C ASP A 98 -5.49 -24.42 16.83
N GLN A 99 -6.18 -25.10 17.74
CA GLN A 99 -7.14 -26.15 17.38
C GLN A 99 -8.37 -25.60 16.65
N GLU A 100 -8.86 -24.42 17.02
CA GLU A 100 -10.00 -23.80 16.34
C GLU A 100 -9.63 -23.33 14.93
N VAL A 101 -8.42 -22.82 14.74
CA VAL A 101 -7.93 -22.45 13.40
C VAL A 101 -7.88 -23.67 12.47
N LYS A 102 -7.51 -24.84 12.99
CA LYS A 102 -7.44 -26.09 12.22
C LYS A 102 -8.81 -26.71 11.96
N SER A 103 -9.71 -26.69 12.95
CA SER A 103 -10.97 -27.46 12.93
C SER A 103 -12.20 -26.64 12.59
N ASN A 104 -12.20 -25.33 12.89
CA ASN A 104 -13.35 -24.45 12.72
C ASN A 104 -12.94 -23.04 12.25
N MET A 105 -12.32 -22.99 11.06
CA MET A 105 -11.91 -21.74 10.42
C MET A 105 -13.06 -20.74 10.28
N PHE A 106 -14.30 -21.20 10.07
CA PHE A 106 -15.45 -20.31 9.95
C PHE A 106 -15.66 -19.47 11.22
N SER A 107 -15.69 -20.11 12.39
CA SER A 107 -15.81 -19.42 13.69
C SER A 107 -14.67 -18.42 13.92
N VAL A 108 -13.43 -18.82 13.60
CA VAL A 108 -12.26 -17.95 13.69
C VAL A 108 -12.41 -16.69 12.84
N LEU A 109 -12.84 -16.83 11.58
CA LEU A 109 -13.03 -15.67 10.69
C LEU A 109 -14.19 -14.78 11.15
N MET A 110 -15.24 -15.35 11.75
CA MET A 110 -16.34 -14.57 12.35
C MET A 110 -15.83 -13.75 13.54
N SER A 111 -15.09 -14.37 14.47
CA SER A 111 -14.49 -13.68 15.62
C SER A 111 -13.56 -12.53 15.19
N ILE A 112 -12.72 -12.75 14.17
CA ILE A 112 -11.86 -11.70 13.61
C ILE A 112 -12.69 -10.55 13.01
N LYS A 113 -13.76 -10.87 12.26
CA LYS A 113 -14.63 -9.85 11.66
C LYS A 113 -15.36 -9.02 12.71
N GLU A 114 -15.89 -9.67 13.75
CA GLU A 114 -16.55 -9.00 14.86
C GLU A 114 -15.58 -8.08 15.61
N THR A 115 -14.36 -8.56 15.88
CA THR A 115 -13.30 -7.74 16.50
C THR A 115 -12.98 -6.53 15.63
N ILE A 116 -12.79 -6.72 14.32
CA ILE A 116 -12.55 -5.62 13.37
C ILE A 116 -13.68 -4.59 13.42
N ALA A 117 -14.94 -5.05 13.38
CA ALA A 117 -16.09 -4.16 13.43
C ALA A 117 -16.10 -3.38 14.76
N GLN A 118 -16.00 -4.05 15.91
CA GLN A 118 -15.98 -3.39 17.22
C GLN A 118 -14.88 -2.32 17.33
N MET A 119 -13.68 -2.61 16.82
CA MET A 119 -12.56 -1.67 16.81
C MET A 119 -12.78 -0.48 15.87
N GLN A 120 -13.47 -0.69 14.75
CA GLN A 120 -13.91 0.41 13.89
C GLN A 120 -14.96 1.28 14.61
N HIS A 121 -15.84 0.67 15.42
CA HIS A 121 -16.90 1.35 16.17
C HIS A 121 -16.47 2.13 17.41
N LYS A 122 -15.41 1.71 18.12
CA LYS A 122 -14.95 2.38 19.37
C LYS A 122 -14.27 3.73 19.18
N ASP A 123 -13.93 4.09 17.95
CA ASP A 123 -13.48 5.43 17.61
C ASP A 123 -14.41 5.94 16.49
N PRO A 124 -15.28 6.94 16.77
CA PRO A 124 -16.16 7.48 15.73
C PRO A 124 -15.39 8.10 14.55
N ASN A 125 -14.08 8.39 14.69
CA ASN A 125 -13.18 8.71 13.57
C ASN A 125 -12.59 7.48 12.85
N LEU A 126 -12.67 6.27 13.41
CA LEU A 126 -12.41 5.00 12.69
C LEU A 126 -13.63 4.55 11.88
N ASN A 127 -14.83 4.91 12.35
CA ASN A 127 -16.11 4.51 11.76
C ASN A 127 -16.67 5.48 10.72
N ALA A 128 -16.24 6.73 10.71
CA ALA A 128 -16.58 7.68 9.65
C ALA A 128 -15.79 7.47 8.35
N GLU A 129 -14.78 6.58 8.32
CA GLU A 129 -13.93 6.33 7.13
C GLU A 129 -13.87 4.87 6.64
N LYS A 130 -14.70 3.92 7.14
CA LYS A 130 -14.56 2.48 6.77
C LYS A 130 -15.84 1.67 6.53
N THR A 131 -16.85 2.23 5.87
CA THR A 131 -17.30 1.58 4.61
C THR A 131 -16.28 2.02 3.55
N PRO A 132 -16.01 1.33 2.42
CA PRO A 132 -15.46 2.03 1.28
C PRO A 132 -16.55 2.95 0.69
N LEU A 133 -17.13 3.84 1.50
CA LEU A 133 -17.42 5.18 1.07
C LEU A 133 -16.06 5.71 0.68
N LYS A 134 -15.79 5.65 -0.62
CA LYS A 134 -14.73 6.38 -1.30
C LYS A 134 -14.51 7.64 -0.49
N SER A 135 -13.30 7.79 0.07
CA SER A 135 -12.81 9.12 0.37
C SER A 135 -13.24 10.00 -0.82
N PRO A 136 -13.76 11.22 -0.60
CA PRO A 136 -14.04 12.14 -1.72
C PRO A 136 -12.81 12.33 -2.62
N GLN A 137 -11.63 11.88 -2.12
CA GLN A 137 -10.35 11.74 -2.78
C GLN A 137 -9.89 10.28 -2.69
N GLY A 138 -10.23 9.43 -3.67
CA GLY A 138 -10.13 7.96 -3.68
C GLY A 138 -8.79 7.30 -3.29
N ASP A 139 -8.73 5.97 -3.37
CA ASP A 139 -7.55 5.15 -3.09
C ASP A 139 -6.31 5.69 -3.81
N ASN A 140 -5.50 6.43 -3.06
CA ASN A 140 -4.20 6.92 -3.49
C ASN A 140 -3.18 5.78 -3.35
N SER A 141 -3.44 4.53 -3.72
CA SER A 141 -2.39 3.53 -3.88
C SER A 141 -1.90 3.54 -5.33
N PHE A 142 -0.67 3.08 -5.59
CA PHE A 142 -0.18 2.85 -6.96
C PHE A 142 -0.19 1.33 -7.25
N PRO A 143 -1.36 0.74 -7.52
CA PRO A 143 -1.55 -0.70 -7.60
C PRO A 143 -0.82 -1.29 -8.81
N LYS A 144 -0.53 -2.59 -8.75
CA LYS A 144 0.15 -3.29 -9.87
C LYS A 144 -0.62 -3.19 -11.18
N LYS A 145 -1.95 -3.13 -11.14
CA LYS A 145 -2.83 -3.02 -12.32
C LYS A 145 -2.66 -1.68 -13.06
N GLU A 146 -2.32 -0.61 -12.35
CA GLU A 146 -2.04 0.72 -12.93
C GLU A 146 -0.61 0.85 -13.44
N LYS A 147 0.22 -0.20 -13.36
CA LYS A 147 1.58 -0.15 -13.90
C LYS A 147 1.57 -0.47 -15.38
N LEU A 148 2.12 0.43 -16.18
CA LEU A 148 2.39 0.16 -17.58
C LEU A 148 3.64 -0.73 -17.68
N THR A 149 3.43 -1.99 -18.08
CA THR A 149 4.50 -2.99 -18.21
C THR A 149 4.63 -3.59 -19.62
N HIS A 150 3.66 -3.36 -20.51
CA HIS A 150 3.66 -3.91 -21.87
C HIS A 150 4.64 -3.16 -22.76
N LYS A 151 5.64 -3.88 -23.31
CA LYS A 151 6.71 -3.31 -24.14
C LYS A 151 6.18 -2.63 -25.41
N THR A 152 5.19 -3.23 -26.08
CA THR A 152 4.58 -2.70 -27.30
C THR A 152 3.92 -1.34 -27.07
N ILE A 153 3.15 -1.20 -25.99
CA ILE A 153 2.53 0.09 -25.61
C ILE A 153 3.60 1.10 -25.25
N PHE A 154 4.67 0.68 -24.56
CA PHE A 154 5.78 1.55 -24.18
C PHE A 154 6.49 2.13 -25.42
N GLU A 155 6.78 1.31 -26.43
CA GLU A 155 7.37 1.74 -27.70
C GLU A 155 6.45 2.72 -28.44
N LYS A 156 5.16 2.37 -28.56
CA LYS A 156 4.14 3.25 -29.17
C LYS A 156 4.04 4.60 -28.48
N LEU A 157 4.19 4.63 -27.15
CA LEU A 157 4.18 5.86 -26.36
C LEU A 157 5.34 6.80 -26.68
N PHE A 158 6.53 6.25 -26.99
CA PHE A 158 7.68 7.07 -27.37
C PHE A 158 7.63 7.55 -28.83
N SER A 159 6.99 6.80 -29.73
CA SER A 159 6.85 7.19 -31.14
C SER A 159 5.68 8.14 -31.38
N GLU A 160 4.51 7.84 -30.82
CA GLU A 160 3.23 8.49 -31.14
C GLU A 160 2.65 9.30 -29.97
N GLY A 161 3.24 9.19 -28.77
CA GLY A 161 2.71 9.85 -27.58
C GLY A 161 2.84 11.37 -27.60
N LYS A 162 1.76 12.06 -27.21
CA LYS A 162 1.77 13.50 -26.95
C LYS A 162 2.66 13.79 -25.74
N THR A 163 3.30 14.97 -25.74
CA THR A 163 4.26 15.36 -24.69
C THR A 163 3.83 16.66 -23.99
N LEU A 164 3.93 16.67 -22.66
CA LEU A 164 3.90 17.86 -21.82
C LEU A 164 5.16 17.93 -20.96
N LYS A 165 5.67 19.12 -20.69
CA LYS A 165 6.92 19.32 -19.94
C LYS A 165 6.70 20.35 -18.84
N GLU A 166 7.11 20.02 -17.63
CA GLU A 166 7.18 20.92 -16.49
C GLU A 166 8.39 20.52 -15.67
N PHE A 167 9.47 21.31 -15.70
CA PHE A 167 10.72 20.88 -15.09
C PHE A 167 10.54 20.60 -13.58
N PRO A 168 10.99 19.44 -13.05
CA PRO A 168 11.92 18.49 -13.65
C PRO A 168 11.27 17.23 -14.24
N VAL A 169 9.97 17.23 -14.51
CA VAL A 169 9.20 16.08 -15.01
C VAL A 169 8.70 16.31 -16.44
N LYS A 170 8.73 15.27 -17.26
CA LYS A 170 8.06 15.24 -18.56
C LYS A 170 6.99 14.16 -18.54
N LEU A 171 5.77 14.51 -18.94
CA LEU A 171 4.70 13.56 -19.21
C LEU A 171 4.70 13.24 -20.71
N ILE A 172 4.70 11.96 -21.02
CA ILE A 172 4.36 11.44 -22.35
C ILE A 172 3.09 10.63 -22.18
N TYR A 173 2.10 10.83 -23.04
CA TYR A 173 0.82 10.13 -22.91
C TYR A 173 0.22 9.75 -24.26
N LEU A 174 -0.57 8.68 -24.25
CA LEU A 174 -1.26 8.15 -25.43
C LEU A 174 -2.63 7.60 -25.01
N ASN A 175 -3.67 7.90 -25.78
CA ASN A 175 -4.97 7.25 -25.64
C ASN A 175 -4.88 5.83 -26.24
N THR A 176 -5.14 4.80 -25.44
CA THR A 176 -5.02 3.40 -25.85
C THR A 176 -5.89 2.50 -24.98
N SER A 177 -6.53 1.50 -25.58
CA SER A 177 -7.34 0.54 -24.83
C SER A 177 -6.49 -0.49 -24.09
N PHE A 178 -6.95 -0.91 -22.92
CA PHE A 178 -6.33 -1.99 -22.15
C PHE A 178 -7.31 -3.15 -21.94
N PRO A 179 -6.84 -4.41 -21.93
CA PRO A 179 -7.71 -5.57 -21.70
C PRO A 179 -8.37 -5.60 -20.31
N ASP A 180 -7.76 -4.93 -19.33
CA ASP A 180 -8.14 -4.99 -17.90
C ASP A 180 -8.97 -3.78 -17.42
N ALA A 181 -9.57 -3.02 -18.34
CA ALA A 181 -10.49 -1.91 -18.07
C ALA A 181 -9.96 -0.83 -17.08
N VAL A 182 -8.64 -0.71 -16.94
CA VAL A 182 -8.01 0.32 -16.10
C VAL A 182 -7.93 1.64 -16.88
N PRO A 183 -8.49 2.76 -16.38
CA PRO A 183 -8.55 4.01 -17.13
C PRO A 183 -7.18 4.63 -17.40
N VAL A 184 -6.21 4.43 -16.50
CA VAL A 184 -4.85 4.95 -16.67
C VAL A 184 -3.80 3.93 -16.26
N LYS A 185 -2.88 3.62 -17.16
CA LYS A 185 -1.65 2.87 -16.84
C LYS A 185 -0.43 3.79 -16.90
N VAL A 186 0.42 3.71 -15.89
CA VAL A 186 1.55 4.63 -15.70
C VAL A 186 2.87 3.88 -15.60
N ALA A 187 3.90 4.43 -16.23
CA ALA A 187 5.29 4.11 -15.96
C ALA A 187 6.06 5.35 -15.50
N VAL A 188 7.08 5.14 -14.68
CA VAL A 188 8.02 6.19 -14.25
C VAL A 188 9.43 5.84 -14.70
N VAL A 189 10.15 6.82 -15.22
CA VAL A 189 11.47 6.61 -15.84
C VAL A 189 12.49 7.56 -15.26
N ALA A 190 13.61 7.01 -14.80
CA ALA A 190 14.81 7.73 -14.39
C ALA A 190 15.97 7.39 -15.36
N PRO A 191 16.52 8.36 -16.12
CA PRO A 191 17.49 8.08 -17.18
C PRO A 191 18.80 7.44 -16.67
N LYS A 192 19.14 6.25 -17.17
CA LYS A 192 20.42 5.55 -16.86
C LYS A 192 21.66 6.32 -17.33
N LYS A 193 21.54 7.13 -18.39
CA LYS A 193 22.64 7.97 -18.89
C LYS A 193 23.05 9.04 -17.86
N LYS A 194 22.08 9.66 -17.18
CA LYS A 194 22.31 10.72 -16.18
C LYS A 194 22.54 10.18 -14.77
N PHE A 195 21.85 9.11 -14.38
CA PHE A 195 21.95 8.51 -13.05
C PHE A 195 22.48 7.09 -13.15
N LYS A 196 23.79 6.90 -12.91
CA LYS A 196 24.46 5.61 -13.07
C LYS A 196 24.10 4.65 -11.94
N LYS A 197 24.05 5.13 -10.69
CA LYS A 197 23.76 4.30 -9.52
C LYS A 197 22.29 3.87 -9.53
N ALA A 198 22.05 2.58 -9.25
CA ALA A 198 20.70 2.04 -9.19
C ALA A 198 19.89 2.62 -8.02
N VAL A 199 20.56 2.91 -6.90
CA VAL A 199 19.94 3.47 -5.68
C VAL A 199 19.32 4.85 -5.97
N GLU A 200 20.07 5.75 -6.61
CA GLU A 200 19.61 7.10 -7.03
C GLU A 200 18.40 6.99 -7.97
N ARG A 201 18.51 6.18 -9.04
CA ARG A 201 17.39 5.94 -9.96
C ARG A 201 16.15 5.41 -9.26
N ASN A 202 16.32 4.51 -8.29
CA ASN A 202 15.21 3.95 -7.55
C ASN A 202 14.57 4.98 -6.61
N ARG A 203 15.37 5.87 -6.00
CA ARG A 203 14.86 7.02 -5.23
C ARG A 203 14.02 7.96 -6.09
N ILE A 204 14.54 8.37 -7.25
CA ILE A 204 13.81 9.21 -8.22
C ILE A 204 12.47 8.58 -8.62
N LYS A 205 12.50 7.30 -9.01
CA LYS A 205 11.28 6.56 -9.39
C LYS A 205 10.29 6.44 -8.22
N ARG A 206 10.75 6.34 -6.97
CA ARG A 206 9.87 6.34 -5.79
C ARG A 206 9.19 7.69 -5.64
N LEU A 207 9.93 8.79 -5.73
CA LEU A 207 9.39 10.14 -5.63
C LEU A 207 8.37 10.46 -6.74
N LEU A 208 8.67 10.07 -7.99
CA LEU A 208 7.72 10.23 -9.10
C LEU A 208 6.41 9.45 -8.88
N ARG A 209 6.50 8.19 -8.42
CA ARG A 209 5.30 7.39 -8.12
C ARG A 209 4.49 8.02 -7.00
N GLU A 210 5.16 8.50 -5.96
CA GLU A 210 4.49 9.10 -4.81
C GLU A 210 3.81 10.42 -5.17
N ALA A 211 4.47 11.26 -5.96
CA ALA A 211 3.88 12.50 -6.49
C ALA A 211 2.65 12.21 -7.37
N TYR A 212 2.73 11.22 -8.28
CA TYR A 212 1.58 10.81 -9.07
C TYR A 212 0.46 10.28 -8.18
N ARG A 213 0.78 9.38 -7.25
CA ARG A 213 -0.15 8.74 -6.31
C ARG A 213 -1.00 9.78 -5.56
N LEU A 214 -0.38 10.85 -5.06
CA LEU A 214 -1.07 11.92 -4.32
C LEU A 214 -1.93 12.84 -5.22
N ASN A 215 -1.59 12.95 -6.51
CA ASN A 215 -2.23 13.89 -7.43
C ASN A 215 -3.13 13.21 -8.49
N LYS A 216 -3.16 11.88 -8.54
CA LYS A 216 -4.01 11.05 -9.40
C LYS A 216 -5.51 11.42 -9.34
N PRO A 217 -6.10 11.80 -8.19
CA PRO A 217 -7.50 12.23 -8.16
C PRO A 217 -7.83 13.41 -9.09
N LEU A 218 -6.84 14.24 -9.44
CA LEU A 218 -7.02 15.39 -10.34
C LEU A 218 -7.48 15.00 -11.75
N ILE A 219 -7.23 13.75 -12.16
CA ILE A 219 -7.57 13.27 -13.50
C ILE A 219 -8.65 12.18 -13.47
N PHE A 220 -8.87 11.53 -12.33
CA PHE A 220 -9.68 10.31 -12.26
C PHE A 220 -11.17 10.54 -12.52
N ASN A 221 -11.69 11.72 -12.17
CA ASN A 221 -13.11 12.06 -12.37
C ASN A 221 -13.39 12.71 -13.73
N ASN A 222 -12.34 13.10 -14.47
CA ASN A 222 -12.46 13.94 -15.67
C ASN A 222 -11.88 13.27 -16.93
N ILE A 223 -11.54 11.99 -16.87
CA ILE A 223 -11.02 11.25 -18.02
C ILE A 223 -12.15 10.46 -18.67
N GLU A 224 -12.36 10.70 -19.96
CA GLU A 224 -13.08 9.79 -20.84
C GLU A 224 -12.07 8.95 -21.65
N GLY A 225 -12.18 7.63 -21.54
CA GLY A 225 -11.30 6.68 -22.24
C GLY A 225 -10.10 6.19 -21.43
N ASN A 226 -9.21 5.50 -22.12
CA ASN A 226 -8.07 4.81 -21.50
C ASN A 226 -6.76 5.46 -21.94
N TYR A 227 -5.87 5.75 -21.00
CA TYR A 227 -4.61 6.43 -21.26
C TYR A 227 -3.40 5.68 -20.70
N ALA A 228 -2.32 5.66 -21.48
CA ALA A 228 -1.01 5.23 -21.02
C ALA A 228 -0.13 6.46 -20.76
N PHE A 229 0.47 6.58 -19.57
CA PHE A 229 1.35 7.67 -19.16
C PHE A 229 2.78 7.19 -18.90
N ILE A 230 3.75 8.03 -19.28
CA ILE A 230 5.15 7.93 -18.86
C ILE A 230 5.56 9.25 -18.20
N PHE A 231 5.93 9.19 -16.93
CA PHE A 231 6.61 10.29 -16.25
C PHE A 231 8.12 10.09 -16.30
N LEU A 232 8.80 10.93 -17.08
CA LEU A 232 10.24 10.92 -17.27
C LEU A 232 10.90 12.03 -16.45
N TYR A 233 11.88 11.68 -15.63
CA TYR A 233 12.68 12.68 -14.91
C TYR A 233 13.73 13.31 -15.83
N LEU A 234 13.75 14.65 -15.91
CA LEU A 234 14.66 15.43 -16.74
C LEU A 234 15.83 16.04 -15.97
N GLY A 235 15.76 16.10 -14.64
CA GLY A 235 16.78 16.70 -13.79
C GLY A 235 18.16 16.04 -13.91
N LYS A 236 19.20 16.78 -13.50
CA LYS A 236 20.60 16.31 -13.49
C LYS A 236 21.08 15.87 -12.10
N LYS A 237 20.35 16.26 -11.05
CA LYS A 237 20.65 15.97 -9.64
C LYS A 237 19.46 15.26 -8.99
N ASP A 238 19.69 14.78 -7.77
CA ASP A 238 18.64 14.19 -6.95
C ASP A 238 17.50 15.19 -6.72
N PRO A 239 16.24 14.79 -6.98
CA PRO A 239 15.10 15.71 -6.84
C PRO A 239 14.73 15.93 -5.38
N ASP A 240 14.26 17.14 -5.12
CA ASP A 240 13.40 17.44 -3.99
C ASP A 240 11.96 16.98 -4.25
N PHE A 241 11.30 16.44 -3.24
CA PHE A 241 9.95 15.92 -3.39
C PHE A 241 8.94 17.02 -3.74
N ARG A 242 9.03 18.18 -3.07
CA ARG A 242 8.06 19.28 -3.29
C ARG A 242 8.13 19.75 -4.74
N GLN A 243 9.34 19.90 -5.28
CA GLN A 243 9.52 20.27 -6.68
C GLN A 243 8.89 19.24 -7.64
N VAL A 244 9.07 17.95 -7.38
CA VAL A 244 8.48 16.88 -8.21
C VAL A 244 6.96 16.86 -8.09
N GLU A 245 6.42 17.09 -6.88
CA GLU A 245 4.98 17.16 -6.62
C GLU A 245 4.32 18.33 -7.36
N ILE A 246 4.91 19.52 -7.29
CA ILE A 246 4.43 20.72 -8.00
C ILE A 246 4.42 20.45 -9.51
N ALA A 247 5.54 19.95 -10.07
CA ALA A 247 5.62 19.65 -11.49
C ALA A 247 4.59 18.58 -11.92
N MET A 248 4.41 17.53 -11.12
CA MET A 248 3.41 16.48 -11.36
C MET A 248 2.00 17.07 -11.41
N LYS A 249 1.63 17.88 -10.42
CA LYS A 249 0.32 18.53 -10.33
C LYS A 249 0.05 19.41 -11.55
N THR A 250 1.02 20.22 -11.96
CA THR A 250 0.92 21.07 -13.14
C THR A 250 0.73 20.26 -14.42
N LEU A 251 1.50 19.17 -14.61
CA LEU A 251 1.37 18.30 -15.78
C LEU A 251 -0.01 17.63 -15.87
N LEU A 252 -0.53 17.14 -14.75
CA LEU A 252 -1.83 16.49 -14.70
C LEU A 252 -2.97 17.47 -15.02
N LYS A 253 -2.91 18.70 -14.49
CA LYS A 253 -3.85 19.77 -14.86
C LYS A 253 -3.74 20.15 -16.33
N ALA A 254 -2.52 20.31 -16.84
CA ALA A 254 -2.28 20.64 -18.24
C ALA A 254 -2.81 19.54 -19.18
N PHE A 255 -2.65 18.27 -18.80
CA PHE A 255 -3.24 17.14 -19.53
C PHE A 255 -4.77 17.22 -19.59
N VAL A 256 -5.44 17.46 -18.44
CA VAL A 256 -6.91 17.58 -18.41
C VAL A 256 -7.40 18.74 -19.24
N ASN A 257 -6.73 19.89 -19.17
CA ASN A 257 -7.09 21.06 -19.98
C ASN A 257 -6.95 20.76 -21.47
N LYS A 258 -5.83 20.15 -21.86
CA LYS A 258 -5.54 19.88 -23.28
C LYS A 258 -6.43 18.81 -23.91
N GLU A 259 -6.81 17.78 -23.16
CA GLU A 259 -7.61 16.68 -23.74
C GLU A 259 -9.13 16.89 -23.58
N PHE A 260 -9.57 17.68 -22.60
CA PHE A 260 -11.01 17.78 -22.27
C PHE A 260 -11.55 19.23 -22.23
N HIS A 261 -10.71 20.26 -22.15
CA HIS A 261 -11.18 21.66 -22.17
C HIS A 261 -10.90 22.40 -23.49
N GLU A 262 -9.98 21.92 -24.34
CA GLU A 262 -9.77 22.45 -25.72
C GLU A 262 -10.87 22.01 -26.73
N LYS A 263 -12.00 21.47 -26.28
CA LYS A 263 -13.15 21.06 -27.14
C LYS A 263 -14.32 22.06 -27.15
N ILE A 264 -14.18 23.21 -26.52
CA ILE A 264 -15.12 24.33 -26.67
C ILE A 264 -14.36 25.42 -27.41
N ASP A 265 -14.40 25.33 -28.74
CA ASP A 265 -14.41 26.45 -29.70
C ASP A 265 -14.64 25.89 -31.10
#